data_AF-A0A930AC44-F1
#
_entry.id   AF-A0A930AC44-F1
#
_cell.length_a   1.000
_cell.length_b   1.000
_cell.length_c   1.000
_cell.angle_alpha   90.00
_cell.angle_beta   90.00
_cell.angle_gamma   90.00
#
_symmetry.space_group_name_H-M   'P 1'
#
loop_
_entity.id
_entity.type
_entity.pdbx_description
1 polymer ?
#
loop_
_entity_poly.entity_id
_entity_poly.type
_entity_poly.pdbx_seq_one_letter_code
_entity_poly.pdbx_strand_id
1 'polypeptide(L)'
;MGLFIVIIVVAVCYIAKNYKAMKNEKDLMRLYNEMHDERCRQIELMSKRQAFLIAEDLLLVVAVIASFINSYLFAGIIISMIVCIFTSIICKEYYKRTYTGEE
;
A
#
# COMPACT_ATOMS: atom_id res chain seq x y z
N MET A 1 9.49 -20.60 10.07
CA MET A 1 10.39 -20.50 8.90
C MET A 1 9.70 -20.00 7.63
N GLY A 2 8.52 -20.51 7.24
CA GLY A 2 7.84 -20.08 6.00
C GLY A 2 7.44 -18.60 5.93
N LEU A 3 6.93 -18.04 7.02
CA LEU A 3 6.49 -16.62 7.07
C LEU A 3 7.63 -15.60 6.97
N PHE A 4 8.80 -15.94 7.53
CA PHE A 4 9.99 -15.10 7.46
C PHE A 4 10.49 -14.96 6.02
N ILE A 5 10.38 -16.03 5.24
CA ILE A 5 10.73 -16.04 3.81
C ILE A 5 9.78 -15.16 3.00
N VAL A 6 8.46 -15.19 3.29
CA VAL A 6 7.47 -14.35 2.60
C VAL A 6 7.73 -12.86 2.83
N ILE A 7 8.04 -12.46 4.07
CA ILE A 7 8.34 -11.06 4.41
C ILE A 7 9.61 -10.59 3.68
N ILE A 8 10.65 -11.42 3.64
CA ILE A 8 11.90 -11.11 2.92
C ILE A 8 11.64 -10.93 1.42
N VAL A 9 10.85 -11.83 0.81
CA VAL A 9 10.53 -11.74 -0.62
C VAL A 9 9.73 -10.48 -0.94
N VAL A 10 8.76 -10.11 -0.10
CA VAL A 10 8.00 -8.86 -0.28
C VAL A 10 8.90 -7.63 -0.14
N ALA A 11 9.78 -7.59 0.87
CA ALA A 11 10.72 -6.50 1.07
C ALA A 11 11.69 -6.34 -0.12
N VAL A 12 12.24 -7.45 -0.63
CA VAL A 12 13.13 -7.44 -1.80
C VAL A 12 12.39 -6.97 -3.05
N CYS A 13 11.13 -7.36 -3.25
CA CYS A 13 10.31 -6.88 -4.36
C CYS A 13 10.04 -5.37 -4.30
N TYR A 14 9.76 -4.83 -3.11
CA TYR A 14 9.60 -3.39 -2.91
C TYR A 14 10.90 -2.62 -3.15
N ILE A 15 12.03 -3.12 -2.65
CA ILE A 15 13.35 -2.53 -2.88
C ILE A 15 13.72 -2.55 -4.37
N ALA A 16 13.47 -3.65 -5.07
CA ALA A 16 13.77 -3.76 -6.50
C ALA A 16 12.94 -2.79 -7.37
N LYS A 17 11.66 -2.58 -7.04
CA LYS A 17 10.82 -1.58 -7.70
C LYS A 17 11.32 -0.15 -7.47
N ASN A 18 11.69 0.17 -6.23
CA ASN A 18 12.24 1.49 -5.89
C ASN A 18 13.60 1.74 -6.56
N TYR A 19 14.46 0.72 -6.63
CA TYR A 19 15.77 0.81 -7.29
C TYR A 19 15.65 1.05 -8.80
N LYS A 20 14.65 0.44 -9.45
CA LYS A 20 14.40 0.64 -10.89
C LYS A 20 13.86 2.05 -11.20
N ALA A 21 13.13 2.67 -10.28
CA ALA A 21 12.57 4.01 -10.43
C ALA A 21 13.63 5.13 -10.34
N MET A 22 14.75 4.93 -9.62
CA MET A 22 15.81 5.93 -9.47
C MET A 22 16.69 6.15 -10.71
N LYS A 23 16.60 5.29 -11.74
CA LYS A 23 17.62 5.23 -12.81
C LYS A 23 17.43 6.22 -13.97
N ASN A 24 16.40 7.06 -13.95
CA ASN A 24 16.02 7.90 -15.10
C ASN A 24 15.65 9.34 -14.64
N GLU A 25 16.54 10.32 -14.84
CA GLU A 25 16.37 11.70 -14.38
C GLU A 25 15.16 12.42 -14.99
N LYS A 26 14.84 12.15 -16.27
CA LYS A 26 13.66 12.75 -16.93
C LYS A 26 12.35 12.25 -16.34
N ASP A 27 12.30 10.98 -15.94
CA ASP A 27 11.13 10.44 -15.24
C ASP A 27 11.07 10.97 -13.81
N LEU A 28 12.21 11.14 -13.14
CA LEU A 28 12.29 11.74 -11.80
C LEU A 28 11.73 13.18 -11.78
N MET A 29 12.08 14.00 -12.79
CA MET A 29 11.60 15.38 -12.91
C MET A 29 10.10 15.46 -13.26
N ARG A 30 9.61 14.52 -14.07
CA ARG A 30 8.17 14.37 -14.36
C ARG A 30 7.38 13.90 -13.13
N LEU A 31 7.91 12.90 -12.41
CA LEU A 31 7.35 12.38 -11.17
C LEU A 31 7.36 13.44 -10.06
N TYR A 32 8.39 14.29 -10.00
CA TYR A 32 8.47 15.40 -9.07
C TYR A 32 7.34 16.41 -9.30
N ASN A 33 7.11 16.82 -10.56
CA ASN A 33 6.00 17.72 -10.90
C ASN A 33 4.63 17.10 -10.62
N GLU A 34 4.48 15.80 -10.86
CA GLU A 34 3.24 15.06 -10.62
C GLU A 34 2.99 14.81 -9.11
N MET A 35 4.04 14.62 -8.31
CA MET A 35 3.96 14.52 -6.84
C MET A 35 3.72 15.87 -6.15
N HIS A 36 4.10 16.99 -6.79
CA HIS A 36 3.76 18.34 -6.34
C HIS A 36 2.42 18.84 -6.89
N ASP A 37 1.68 18.04 -7.68
CA ASP A 37 0.31 18.36 -8.03
C ASP A 37 -0.57 18.22 -6.77
N GLU A 38 -0.99 19.36 -6.23
CA GLU A 38 -1.77 19.46 -5.00
C GLU A 38 -3.06 18.64 -5.06
N ARG A 39 -3.59 18.39 -6.27
CA ARG A 39 -4.79 17.57 -6.50
C ARG A 39 -4.57 16.10 -6.13
N CYS A 40 -3.44 15.51 -6.47
CA CYS A 40 -3.10 14.13 -6.09
C CYS A 40 -2.96 14.01 -4.57
N ARG A 41 -2.36 15.01 -3.93
CA ARG A 41 -2.20 15.03 -2.47
C ARG A 41 -3.53 15.16 -1.73
N GLN A 42 -4.47 15.95 -2.26
CA GLN A 42 -5.82 16.05 -1.71
C GLN A 42 -6.61 14.74 -1.85
N ILE A 43 -6.54 14.08 -3.00
CA ILE A 43 -7.16 12.75 -3.19
C ILE A 43 -6.56 11.72 -2.24
N GLU A 44 -5.24 11.75 -2.03
CA GLU A 44 -4.56 10.85 -1.11
C GLU A 44 -4.92 11.09 0.36
N LEU A 45 -5.05 12.35 0.77
CA LEU A 45 -5.52 12.75 2.10
C LEU A 45 -6.99 12.38 2.32
N MET A 46 -7.86 12.69 1.35
CA MET A 46 -9.31 12.40 1.44
C MET A 46 -9.63 10.90 1.36
N SER A 47 -8.88 10.14 0.57
CA SER A 47 -8.99 8.68 0.50
C SER A 47 -8.48 7.97 1.76
N LYS A 48 -8.01 8.73 2.77
CA LYS A 48 -7.43 8.22 4.02
C LYS A 48 -6.32 7.18 3.76
N ARG A 49 -5.62 7.28 2.64
CA ARG A 49 -4.62 6.29 2.22
C ARG A 49 -3.52 6.12 3.27
N GLN A 50 -3.10 7.22 3.92
CA GLN A 50 -2.16 7.15 5.04
C GLN A 50 -2.69 6.33 6.23
N ALA A 51 -3.98 6.46 6.58
CA ALA A 51 -4.58 5.67 7.65
C ALA A 51 -4.67 4.18 7.29
N PHE A 52 -4.99 3.86 6.02
CA PHE A 52 -4.96 2.49 5.53
C PHE A 52 -3.55 1.89 5.54
N LEU A 53 -2.52 2.66 5.16
CA LEU A 53 -1.12 2.21 5.22
C LEU A 53 -0.68 1.91 6.66
N ILE A 54 -0.99 2.80 7.60
CA ILE A 54 -0.67 2.58 9.03
C ILE A 54 -1.42 1.36 9.57
N ALA A 55 -2.69 1.17 9.19
CA ALA A 55 -3.47 0.01 9.59
C ALA A 55 -2.93 -1.30 8.99
N GLU A 56 -2.45 -1.27 7.74
CA GLU A 56 -1.84 -2.41 7.07
C GLU A 56 -0.53 -2.82 7.76
N ASP A 57 0.34 -1.86 8.07
CA ASP A 57 1.59 -2.09 8.81
C ASP A 57 1.31 -2.69 10.21
N LEU A 58 0.31 -2.18 10.93
CA LEU A 58 -0.11 -2.73 12.21
C LEU A 58 -0.64 -4.16 12.08
N LEU A 59 -1.49 -4.42 11.07
CA LEU A 59 -2.01 -5.76 10.79
C LEU A 59 -0.90 -6.75 10.46
N LEU A 60 0.15 -6.31 9.76
CA LEU A 60 1.35 -7.12 9.51
C LEU A 60 2.05 -7.54 10.80
N VAL A 61 2.26 -6.60 11.73
CA VAL A 61 2.86 -6.90 13.04
C VAL A 61 2.01 -7.92 13.80
N VAL A 62 0.69 -7.71 13.83
CA VAL A 62 -0.25 -8.62 14.49
C VAL A 62 -0.28 -10.00 13.81
N ALA A 63 -0.21 -10.07 12.48
CA ALA A 63 -0.15 -11.32 11.71
C ALA A 63 1.10 -12.13 12.06
N VAL A 64 2.25 -11.48 12.19
CA VAL A 64 3.51 -12.13 12.58
C VAL A 64 3.34 -12.75 13.97
N ILE A 65 2.83 -12.00 14.95
CA ILE A 65 2.62 -12.51 16.31
C ILE A 65 1.61 -13.67 16.30
N ALA A 66 0.46 -13.49 15.65
CA ALA A 66 -0.61 -14.49 15.59
C ALA A 66 -0.16 -15.79 14.93
N SER A 67 0.78 -15.73 13.99
CA SER A 67 1.31 -16.92 13.32
C SER A 67 2.02 -17.90 14.24
N PHE A 68 2.59 -17.42 15.35
CA PHE A 68 3.22 -18.27 16.36
C PHE A 68 2.21 -18.84 17.36
N ILE A 69 1.01 -18.27 17.42
CA ILE A 69 -0.03 -18.64 18.39
C ILE A 69 -1.00 -19.66 17.75
N ASN A 70 -1.61 -19.31 16.62
CA ASN A 70 -2.65 -20.12 16.00
C ASN A 70 -2.76 -19.86 14.49
N SER A 71 -2.72 -20.93 13.70
CA SER A 71 -2.84 -20.87 12.24
C SER A 71 -4.20 -20.32 11.76
N TYR A 72 -5.29 -20.57 12.48
CA TYR A 72 -6.62 -20.03 12.15
C TYR A 72 -6.68 -18.51 12.37
N LEU A 73 -6.07 -18.01 13.45
CA LEU A 73 -5.98 -16.57 13.71
C LEU A 73 -5.14 -15.87 12.63
N PHE A 74 -4.01 -16.48 12.27
CA PHE A 74 -3.18 -16.00 11.17
C PHE A 74 -3.95 -15.93 9.85
N ALA A 75 -4.66 -17.00 9.48
CA ALA A 75 -5.47 -17.03 8.27
C ALA A 75 -6.56 -15.94 8.28
N GLY A 76 -7.21 -15.71 9.42
CA GLY A 76 -8.19 -14.62 9.58
C GLY A 76 -7.60 -13.24 9.34
N ILE A 77 -6.38 -12.98 9.83
CA ILE A 77 -5.70 -11.69 9.64
C ILE A 77 -5.27 -11.50 8.17
N ILE A 78 -4.82 -12.55 7.50
CA ILE A 78 -4.50 -12.48 6.06
C ILE A 78 -5.76 -12.14 5.24
N ILE A 79 -6.89 -12.75 5.56
CA ILE A 79 -8.18 -12.43 4.91
C ILE A 79 -8.56 -10.96 5.16
N SER A 80 -8.41 -10.46 6.40
CA SER A 80 -8.71 -9.06 6.69
C SER A 80 -7.79 -8.09 5.94
N MET A 81 -6.51 -8.42 5.79
CA MET A 81 -5.58 -7.60 4.99
C MET A 81 -6.02 -7.51 3.53
N ILE A 82 -6.44 -8.63 2.92
CA ILE A 82 -6.93 -8.63 1.54
C ILE A 82 -8.15 -7.70 1.40
N VAL A 83 -9.11 -7.78 2.33
CA VAL A 83 -10.29 -6.90 2.35
C VAL A 83 -9.89 -5.43 2.52
N CYS A 84 -8.93 -5.12 3.39
CA CYS A 84 -8.43 -3.76 3.56
C CYS A 84 -7.78 -3.21 2.28
N ILE A 85 -6.97 -4.02 1.58
CA ILE A 85 -6.36 -3.63 0.30
C ILE A 85 -7.43 -3.33 -0.75
N PHE A 86 -8.40 -4.22 -0.94
CA PHE A 86 -9.51 -3.99 -1.87
C PHE A 86 -10.29 -2.72 -1.51
N THR A 87 -10.58 -2.52 -0.24
CA THR A 87 -11.27 -1.31 0.24
C THR A 87 -10.47 -0.05 -0.07
N SER A 88 -9.15 -0.06 0.15
CA SER A 88 -8.27 1.06 -0.16
C SER A 88 -8.24 1.41 -1.66
N ILE A 89 -8.27 0.40 -2.53
CA ILE A 89 -8.32 0.57 -4.00
C ILE A 89 -9.66 1.17 -4.40
N ILE A 90 -10.77 0.65 -3.89
CA ILE A 90 -12.11 1.16 -4.19
C ILE A 90 -12.26 2.61 -3.70
N CYS A 91 -11.80 2.91 -2.49
CA CYS A 91 -11.79 4.29 -1.99
C CYS A 91 -10.97 5.19 -2.90
N LYS A 92 -9.77 4.78 -3.29
CA LYS A 92 -8.92 5.56 -4.19
C LYS A 92 -9.60 5.83 -5.54
N GLU A 93 -10.18 4.82 -6.17
CA GLU A 93 -10.88 4.99 -7.46
C GLU A 93 -12.13 5.86 -7.32
N TYR A 94 -12.90 5.70 -6.24
CA TYR A 94 -14.06 6.55 -5.95
C TYR A 94 -13.66 8.03 -5.82
N TYR A 95 -12.68 8.33 -4.97
CA TYR A 95 -12.19 9.69 -4.79
C TYR A 95 -11.51 10.24 -6.04
N LYS A 96 -10.81 9.41 -6.81
CA LYS A 96 -10.27 9.81 -8.11
C LYS A 96 -11.42 10.26 -9.02
N ARG A 97 -12.44 9.43 -9.23
CA ARG A 97 -13.58 9.75 -10.11
C ARG A 97 -14.33 11.02 -9.67
N THR A 98 -14.55 11.20 -8.37
CA THR A 98 -15.27 12.37 -7.84
C THR A 98 -14.48 13.68 -7.96
N TYR A 99 -13.14 13.65 -7.85
CA TYR A 99 -12.31 14.87 -7.79
C TYR A 99 -11.53 15.17 -9.08
N THR A 100 -11.33 14.19 -9.98
CA THR A 100 -10.70 14.45 -11.30
C THR A 100 -11.68 14.79 -12.42
N GLY A 101 -12.99 14.60 -12.23
CA GLY A 101 -14.01 15.17 -13.13
C GLY A 101 -13.87 14.78 -14.60
N GLU A 102 -13.25 13.64 -14.91
CA GLU A 102 -13.35 13.05 -16.24
C GLU A 102 -14.69 12.31 -16.33
N GLU A 103 -15.68 12.99 -16.91
CA GLU A 103 -16.89 12.36 -17.47
C GLU A 103 -16.54 11.41 -18.62
#